data_AF-A0A1J5HHT3-F1
#
_entry.id   AF-A0A1J5HHT3-F1
#
_cell.length_a   1.000
_cell.length_b   1.000
_cell.length_c   1.000
_cell.angle_alpha   90.00
_cell.angle_beta   90.00
_cell.angle_gamma   90.00
#
_symmetry.space_group_name_H-M   'P 1'
#
loop_
_entity.id
_entity.type
_entity.pdbx_description
1 polymer ?
#
loop_
_entity_poly.entity_id
_entity_poly.type
_entity_poly.pdbx_seq_one_letter_code
_entity_poly.pdbx_strand_id
1 'polypeptide(L)' 'MEKKFEFLKEVYWGTESVWSGGYFVSTVGVNEKIIRQYIEKQGQEDAGQAKLALG' A
#
# COMPACT_ATOMS: atom_id res chain seq x y z
N MET A 1 10.62 -5.91 13.21
CA MET A 1 9.43 -6.71 12.86
C MET A 1 9.87 -8.08 12.37
N GLU A 2 10.76 -8.13 11.38
CA GLU A 2 11.28 -9.35 10.75
C GLU A 2 11.87 -10.37 11.73
N LYS A 3 12.74 -9.96 12.67
CA LYS A 3 13.33 -10.89 13.66
C LYS A 3 12.32 -11.54 14.60
N LYS A 4 11.14 -10.93 14.77
CA LYS A 4 10.07 -11.43 15.65
C LYS A 4 9.08 -12.33 14.90
N PHE A 5 8.99 -12.18 13.59
CA PHE A 5 8.00 -12.84 12.74
C PHE A 5 8.69 -13.38 11.48
N GLU A 6 9.56 -14.37 11.65
CA GLU A 6 10.32 -14.96 10.53
C GLU A 6 9.44 -15.57 9.44
N PHE A 7 8.27 -16.11 9.80
CA PHE A 7 7.32 -16.69 8.85
C PHE A 7 6.84 -15.69 7.78
N LEU A 8 6.91 -14.37 8.04
CA LEU A 8 6.52 -13.37 7.05
C LEU A 8 7.45 -13.37 5.82
N LYS A 9 8.68 -13.86 5.95
CA LYS A 9 9.61 -14.02 4.81
C LYS A 9 9.14 -15.05 3.80
N GLU A 10 8.39 -16.06 4.24
CA GLU A 10 7.82 -17.07 3.35
C GLU A 10 6.63 -16.51 2.56
N VAL A 11 5.85 -15.61 3.19
CA VAL A 11 4.65 -15.01 2.60
C VAL A 11 5.00 -13.85 1.65
N TYR A 12 5.95 -13.00 2.03
CA TYR A 12 6.38 -11.81 1.28
C TYR A 12 7.69 -12.07 0.52
N TRP A 13 7.76 -13.17 -0.21
CA TRP A 13 8.94 -13.50 -1.01
C TRP A 13 9.14 -12.48 -2.14
N GLY A 14 10.38 -12.00 -2.32
CA GLY A 14 10.74 -11.03 -3.37
C GLY A 14 10.63 -9.55 -2.98
N THR A 15 10.26 -9.24 -1.73
CA THR A 15 10.30 -7.89 -1.16
C THR A 15 10.80 -7.94 0.29
N GLU A 16 11.58 -6.95 0.72
CA GLU A 16 11.97 -6.78 2.13
C GLU A 16 10.95 -5.95 2.93
N SER A 17 9.90 -5.44 2.27
CA SER A 17 8.86 -4.62 2.89
C SER A 17 7.50 -5.32 2.90
N VAL A 18 6.84 -5.25 4.07
CA VAL A 18 5.43 -5.64 4.26
C VAL A 18 4.47 -4.51 3.87
N TRP A 19 4.98 -3.28 3.76
CA TRP A 19 4.19 -2.08 3.48
C TRP A 19 4.39 -1.59 2.05
N SER A 20 3.33 -1.04 1.47
CA SER A 20 3.40 -0.20 0.27
C SER A 20 4.28 1.03 0.52
N GLY A 21 4.85 1.58 -0.56
CA GLY A 21 5.66 2.80 -0.47
C GLY A 21 4.85 4.06 -0.16
N GLY A 22 3.54 4.06 -0.45
CA GLY A 22 2.65 5.18 -0.18
C GLY A 22 1.97 5.13 1.20
N TYR A 23 1.50 6.29 1.65
CA TYR A 23 0.67 6.42 2.84
C TYR A 23 -0.40 7.50 2.66
N PHE A 24 -1.47 7.39 3.45
CA PHE A 24 -2.52 8.40 3.56
C PHE A 24 -2.70 8.83 5.01
N VAL A 25 -2.76 10.13 5.24
CA VAL A 25 -2.95 10.72 6.57
C VAL A 25 -4.05 11.77 6.52
N SER A 26 -4.91 11.77 7.53
CA SER A 26 -5.98 12.77 7.69
C SER A 26 -6.29 12.98 9.17
N THR A 27 -6.88 14.13 9.48
CA THR A 27 -7.45 14.39 10.80
C THR A 27 -8.76 13.62 10.99
N VAL A 28 -9.25 13.56 12.22
CA VAL A 28 -10.58 12.98 12.52
C VAL A 28 -11.64 13.72 11.71
N GLY A 29 -12.45 12.99 10.94
CA GLY A 29 -13.50 13.55 10.08
C GLY A 29 -13.48 13.07 8.63
N VAL A 30 -12.42 12.38 8.20
CA VAL A 30 -12.45 11.66 6.92
C VAL A 30 -13.50 10.54 6.96
N ASN A 31 -14.11 10.24 5.83
CA ASN A 31 -15.07 9.15 5.71
C ASN A 31 -14.47 7.92 5.01
N GLU A 32 -15.15 6.80 5.17
CA GLU A 32 -14.74 5.50 4.60
C GLU A 32 -14.57 5.54 3.08
N LYS A 33 -15.41 6.31 2.36
CA LYS A 33 -15.35 6.41 0.90
C LYS A 33 -13.98 6.93 0.43
N ILE A 34 -13.44 7.95 1.09
CA ILE A 34 -12.12 8.50 0.73
C ILE A 34 -11.00 7.50 1.04
N ILE A 35 -11.08 6.80 2.18
CA ILE A 35 -10.08 5.78 2.54
C ILE A 35 -10.07 4.63 1.52
N ARG A 36 -11.26 4.15 1.11
CA ARG A 36 -11.39 3.10 0.08
C ARG A 36 -10.79 3.55 -1.26
N GLN A 37 -11.07 4.78 -1.69
CA GLN A 37 -10.49 5.33 -2.92
C GLN A 37 -8.96 5.40 -2.87
N TYR A 38 -8.38 5.77 -1.71
CA TYR A 38 -6.94 5.75 -1.55
C TYR A 38 -6.36 4.33 -1.65
N ILE A 39 -6.97 3.35 -0.97
CA ILE A 39 -6.52 1.94 -1.01
C ILE A 39 -6.60 1.37 -2.43
N GLU A 40 -7.71 1.60 -3.14
CA GLU A 40 -7.90 1.14 -4.52
C GLU A 40 -6.85 1.75 -5.45
N LYS A 41 -6.58 3.05 -5.32
CA LYS A 41 -5.59 3.74 -6.13
C LYS A 41 -4.17 3.24 -5.83
N GLN A 42 -3.80 3.10 -4.56
CA GLN A 42 -2.50 2.57 -4.16
C GLN A 42 -2.29 1.14 -4.70
N GLY A 43 -3.33 0.30 -4.63
CA GLY A 43 -3.27 -1.05 -5.18
C GLY A 43 -3.03 -1.08 -6.70
N GLN A 44 -3.61 -0.13 -7.45
CA GLN A 44 -3.34 0.00 -8.89
C GLN A 44 -1.91 0.47 -9.18
N GLU A 45 -1.38 1.40 -8.38
CA GLU A 45 0.01 1.89 -8.50
C GLU A 45 1.01 0.77 -8.19
N ASP A 46 0.84 0.06 -7.08
CA ASP A 46 1.73 -1.01 -6.64
C ASP A 46 1.70 -2.22 -7.59
N ALA A 47 0.55 -2.51 -8.22
CA ALA A 47 0.43 -3.54 -9.24
C ALA A 47 1.01 -3.14 -10.61
N GLY A 48 1.55 -1.93 -10.76
CA GLY A 48 2.03 -1.40 -12.03
C GLY A 48 0.92 -1.13 -13.06
N GLN A 49 -0.34 -1.07 -12.61
CA GLN A 49 -1.53 -0.81 -13.43
C GLN A 49 -1.84 0.68 -13.54
N ALA A 50 -1.11 1.53 -12.83
CA ALA A 50 -1.24 2.98 -12.92
C ALA A 50 -0.89 3.47 -14.33
N LYS A 51 -1.87 4.06 -15.00
CA LYS A 51 -1.66 4.74 -16.28
C LYS A 51 -0.89 6.02 -16.02
N LEU A 52 0.34 6.11 -16.52
CA LEU A 52 1.09 7.36 -16.57
C LEU A 52 0.37 8.33 -17.52
N ALA A 53 -0.25 9.37 -16.97
CA ALA A 53 -0.68 10.52 -17.75
C ALA A 53 0.53 11.45 -17.88
N LEU A 54 1.23 11.39 -19.01
CA LEU A 54 2.18 12.43 -19.40
C LEU A 54 1.36 13.64 -19.88
N GLY A 55 1.37 14.70 -19.07
CA GLY A 55 0.79 16.00 -19.40
C GLY A 55 1.72 16.84 -20.26
#